data_AF-A0A380JR36-F1
#
_entry.id   AF-A0A380JR36-F1
#
_cell.length_a   1.000
_cell.length_b   1.000
_cell.length_c   1.000
_cell.angle_alpha   90.00
_cell.angle_beta   90.00
_cell.angle_gamma   90.00
#
_symmetry.space_group_name_H-M   'P 1'
#
loop_
_entity.id
_entity.type
_entity.pdbx_description
1 polymer ?
#
loop_
_entity_poly.entity_id
_entity_poly.type
_entity_poly.pdbx_seq_one_letter_code
_entity_poly.pdbx_strand_id
1 'polypeptide(L)'
;MISFFNDPMVKFPKYPYLLPTVSVFEDSGYIFYGSVDGPFKLNGKKTREVVSKVMPLIRKKHTVFEILEKTSLSEDVVFKFLQILYTKSCLVDYVEYETLSSNDKNLMTSLSHHKNYRSLIDYKFSLKNRNVFISSHYQKLVDQLSVLLTEADFTVIDSANDIDIDTVILCINNTTIIEKYYKNNEVIYFGIQQDYLQVGPVFFDKAVKPSMYMPDIDNNSIINELNWCNQIASMTISFVMERSQTIPVDRFYIIDTNGELNSTTKVPYFKNSTGVSNIIAEYEDSCKFLATKYLNKNNHLVHYKDSNLKLAFNNNTSSFWEKLPVEQKFKSSNIDNLIKSVTDFKENSNKKFSPTGGGLNSTLLYIINYDDEELYGKGIYSYSNIDKSYYRANNKVDNLGMEEIVRHDSPQYKCLVIPVSDISVIASKYNDFAFKVANLNLGVTLSYILEKVRSCNISIDILFEFDEEQLLKCFSTTNNVESIGYAVGIKK
;
A
#
# COMPACT_ATOMS: atom_id res chain seq x y z
N MET A 1 18.87 -23.03 -1.33
CA MET A 1 17.39 -23.00 -1.40
C MET A 1 16.96 -21.90 -0.45
N ILE A 2 16.52 -20.75 -0.97
CA ILE A 2 16.17 -19.57 -0.13
C ILE A 2 14.88 -19.92 0.60
N SER A 3 14.94 -20.02 1.93
CA SER A 3 13.76 -20.18 2.78
C SER A 3 13.38 -18.82 3.36
N PHE A 4 12.09 -18.60 3.63
CA PHE A 4 11.54 -17.41 4.27
C PHE A 4 12.30 -16.98 5.54
N PHE A 5 12.83 -17.97 6.28
CA PHE A 5 13.55 -17.79 7.54
C PHE A 5 15.00 -17.30 7.37
N ASN A 6 15.55 -17.43 6.17
CA ASN A 6 16.90 -16.98 5.82
C ASN A 6 16.89 -15.62 5.08
N ASP A 7 15.71 -15.00 4.91
CA ASP A 7 15.59 -13.67 4.34
C ASP A 7 16.03 -12.63 5.40
N PRO A 8 17.10 -11.83 5.16
CA PRO A 8 17.57 -10.83 6.11
C PRO A 8 16.57 -9.69 6.37
N MET A 9 15.51 -9.57 5.57
CA MET A 9 14.41 -8.62 5.79
C MET A 9 13.32 -9.18 6.71
N VAL A 10 13.33 -10.48 7.02
CA VAL A 10 12.34 -11.15 7.87
C VAL A 10 12.91 -11.33 9.26
N LYS A 11 12.46 -10.51 10.22
CA LYS A 11 12.73 -10.73 11.65
C LYS A 11 11.70 -11.70 12.22
N PHE A 12 11.91 -13.00 11.98
CA PHE A 12 11.02 -14.03 12.50
C PHE A 12 11.10 -14.13 14.04
N PRO A 13 10.00 -14.37 14.77
CA PRO A 13 10.01 -14.53 16.22
C PRO A 13 10.94 -15.65 16.67
N LYS A 14 11.77 -15.38 17.68
CA LYS A 14 12.62 -16.41 18.28
C LYS A 14 11.76 -17.42 19.04
N TYR A 15 10.72 -16.94 19.69
CA TYR A 15 9.69 -17.73 20.37
C TYR A 15 8.33 -17.47 19.73
N PRO A 16 7.99 -18.11 18.59
CA PRO A 16 6.72 -17.87 17.91
C PRO A 16 5.54 -18.14 18.84
N TYR A 17 4.77 -17.10 19.11
CA TYR A 17 3.61 -17.12 19.99
C TYR A 17 2.36 -16.68 19.24
N LEU A 18 1.32 -17.51 19.29
CA LEU A 18 0.02 -17.18 18.74
C LEU A 18 -0.65 -16.09 19.57
N LEU A 19 -1.04 -15.00 18.92
CA LEU A 19 -1.80 -13.93 19.56
C LEU A 19 -3.09 -14.51 20.18
N PRO A 20 -3.42 -14.20 21.45
CA PRO A 20 -4.61 -14.73 22.13
C PRO A 20 -5.93 -14.39 21.44
N THR A 21 -5.92 -13.38 20.59
CA THR A 21 -7.10 -12.86 19.89
C THR A 21 -7.38 -13.62 18.60
N VAL A 22 -6.44 -14.47 18.17
CA VAL A 22 -6.65 -15.40 17.07
C VAL A 22 -7.45 -16.59 17.58
N SER A 23 -8.71 -16.64 17.19
CA SER A 23 -9.60 -17.78 17.43
C SER A 23 -9.45 -18.80 16.31
N VAL A 24 -9.50 -20.09 16.66
CA VAL A 24 -9.35 -21.18 15.69
C VAL A 24 -10.52 -22.15 15.83
N PHE A 25 -11.20 -22.41 14.72
CA PHE A 25 -12.38 -23.27 14.65
C PHE A 25 -12.11 -24.42 13.69
N GLU A 26 -12.60 -25.61 14.03
CA GLU A 26 -12.57 -26.78 13.14
C GLU A 26 -13.91 -26.91 12.42
N ASP A 27 -13.90 -26.69 11.11
CA ASP A 27 -15.04 -26.90 10.20
C ASP A 27 -14.50 -27.33 8.83
N SER A 28 -14.59 -28.63 8.52
CA SER A 28 -14.07 -29.25 7.27
C SER A 28 -12.59 -28.89 6.93
N GLY A 29 -11.86 -28.35 7.91
CA GLY A 29 -10.59 -27.63 7.83
C GLY A 29 -10.43 -26.77 9.09
N TYR A 30 -9.38 -25.95 9.17
CA TYR A 30 -9.17 -25.04 10.30
C TYR A 30 -9.34 -23.59 9.86
N ILE A 31 -10.29 -22.89 10.47
CA ILE A 31 -10.57 -21.47 10.24
C ILE A 31 -9.88 -20.66 11.33
N PHE A 32 -9.03 -19.73 10.93
CA PHE A 32 -8.34 -18.79 11.80
C PHE A 32 -9.03 -17.44 11.68
N TYR A 33 -9.57 -16.94 12.79
CA TYR A 33 -10.27 -15.67 12.91
C TYR A 33 -9.44 -14.70 13.75
N GLY A 34 -9.31 -13.44 13.32
CA GLY A 34 -8.46 -12.43 13.99
C GLY A 34 -7.13 -12.13 13.27
N SER A 35 -6.98 -12.57 12.01
CA SER A 35 -5.87 -12.15 11.15
C SER A 35 -6.12 -10.77 10.53
N VAL A 36 -5.05 -10.04 10.21
CA VAL A 36 -5.10 -8.69 9.58
C VAL A 36 -5.87 -8.68 8.26
N ASP A 37 -5.81 -9.79 7.52
CA ASP A 37 -6.43 -9.93 6.19
C ASP A 37 -7.84 -10.54 6.26
N GLY A 38 -8.44 -10.59 7.45
CA GLY A 38 -9.70 -11.29 7.71
C GLY A 38 -9.52 -12.78 7.99
N PRO A 39 -10.62 -13.53 8.21
CA PRO A 39 -10.52 -14.95 8.51
C PRO A 39 -9.97 -15.73 7.31
N PHE A 40 -9.15 -16.74 7.58
CA PHE A 40 -8.64 -17.63 6.54
C PHE A 40 -8.78 -19.09 6.94
N LYS A 41 -8.95 -19.95 5.94
CA LYS A 41 -9.16 -21.40 6.13
C LYS A 41 -7.96 -22.17 5.60
N LEU A 42 -7.44 -23.08 6.41
CA LEU A 42 -6.46 -24.08 5.99
C LEU A 42 -7.17 -25.42 5.82
N ASN A 43 -7.02 -26.01 4.63
CA ASN A 43 -7.67 -27.26 4.24
C ASN A 43 -6.64 -28.37 3.99
N GLY A 44 -7.11 -29.61 3.95
CA GLY A 44 -6.32 -30.77 3.54
C GLY A 44 -5.84 -31.65 4.69
N LYS A 45 -5.49 -32.90 4.33
CA LYS A 45 -5.20 -33.98 5.29
C LYS A 45 -4.03 -33.66 6.23
N LYS A 46 -2.98 -33.02 5.71
CA LYS A 46 -1.79 -32.62 6.50
C LYS A 46 -2.06 -31.46 7.45
N THR A 47 -3.03 -30.60 7.14
CA THR A 47 -3.36 -29.43 7.97
C THR A 47 -3.82 -29.86 9.36
N ARG A 48 -4.64 -30.90 9.47
CA ARG A 48 -5.15 -31.40 10.76
C ARG A 48 -4.03 -31.88 11.67
N GLU A 49 -3.09 -32.63 11.11
CA GLU A 49 -1.93 -33.12 11.86
C GLU A 49 -1.04 -31.96 12.32
N VAL A 50 -0.76 -31.00 11.44
CA VAL A 50 0.10 -29.86 11.75
C VAL A 50 -0.53 -28.96 12.80
N VAL A 51 -1.78 -28.57 12.61
CA VAL A 51 -2.49 -27.67 13.52
C VAL A 51 -2.59 -28.31 14.91
N SER A 52 -2.99 -29.59 15.00
CA SER A 52 -3.12 -30.27 16.30
C SER A 52 -1.78 -30.39 17.05
N LYS A 53 -0.67 -30.61 16.35
CA LYS A 53 0.66 -30.77 16.97
C LYS A 53 1.38 -29.45 17.26
N VAL A 54 1.27 -28.45 16.37
CA VAL A 54 2.02 -27.19 16.48
C VAL A 54 1.29 -26.16 17.35
N MET A 55 -0.04 -26.06 17.26
CA MET A 55 -0.82 -25.04 17.99
C MET A 55 -0.61 -25.04 19.52
N PRO A 56 -0.57 -26.20 20.22
CA PRO A 56 -0.34 -26.23 21.66
C PRO A 56 1.05 -25.70 22.06
N LEU A 57 2.02 -25.79 21.14
CA LEU A 57 3.40 -25.36 21.38
C LEU A 57 3.57 -23.86 21.15
N ILE A 58 2.98 -23.31 20.09
CA ILE A 58 3.01 -21.85 19.83
C ILE A 58 2.07 -21.06 20.76
N ARG A 59 1.34 -21.72 21.66
CA ARG A 59 0.64 -21.06 22.78
C ARG A 59 1.50 -20.98 24.05
N LYS A 60 2.76 -21.42 23.97
CA LYS A 60 3.73 -21.44 25.06
C LYS A 60 5.07 -20.91 24.55
N LYS A 61 6.01 -20.68 25.46
CA LYS A 61 7.36 -20.26 25.12
C LYS A 61 8.16 -21.45 24.55
N HIS A 62 8.18 -21.58 23.23
CA HIS A 62 9.01 -22.55 22.52
C HIS A 62 9.75 -21.92 21.35
N THR A 63 10.99 -22.36 21.11
CA THR A 63 11.73 -22.00 19.89
C THR A 63 11.25 -22.82 18.70
N VAL A 64 11.55 -22.38 17.48
CA VAL A 64 11.19 -23.15 16.28
C VAL A 64 11.85 -24.55 16.27
N PHE A 65 13.10 -24.67 16.74
CA PHE A 65 13.79 -25.96 16.86
C PHE A 65 13.11 -26.89 17.86
N GLU A 66 12.68 -26.38 19.01
CA GLU A 66 11.93 -27.18 19.99
C GLU A 66 10.58 -27.65 19.44
N ILE A 67 9.91 -26.83 18.61
CA ILE A 67 8.66 -27.22 17.93
C ILE A 67 8.92 -28.37 16.96
N LEU A 68 10.00 -28.30 16.18
CA LEU A 68 10.39 -29.38 15.26
C LEU A 68 10.62 -30.70 16.01
N GLU A 69 11.43 -30.67 17.07
CA GLU A 69 11.73 -31.84 17.88
C GLU A 69 10.47 -32.46 18.51
N LYS A 70 9.61 -31.62 19.10
CA LYS A 70 8.42 -32.08 19.85
C LYS A 70 7.28 -32.57 18.96
N THR A 71 7.23 -32.16 17.70
CA THR A 71 6.15 -32.56 16.78
C THR A 71 6.49 -33.77 15.91
N SER A 72 7.80 -34.06 15.74
CA SER A 72 8.31 -35.09 14.83
C SER A 72 7.79 -34.93 13.39
N LEU A 73 7.38 -33.71 13.02
CA LEU A 73 6.94 -33.35 11.67
C LEU A 73 8.15 -32.95 10.84
N SER A 74 8.05 -33.07 9.51
CA SER A 74 9.11 -32.60 8.62
C SER A 74 9.29 -31.08 8.72
N GLU A 75 10.54 -30.63 8.66
CA GLU A 75 10.94 -29.21 8.75
C GLU A 75 10.15 -28.30 7.81
N ASP A 76 10.05 -28.66 6.53
CA ASP A 76 9.29 -27.91 5.51
C ASP A 76 7.84 -27.65 5.91
N VAL A 77 7.20 -28.63 6.56
CA VAL A 77 5.78 -28.56 6.94
C VAL A 77 5.57 -27.60 8.12
N VAL A 78 6.43 -27.68 9.14
CA VAL A 78 6.36 -26.77 10.31
C VAL A 78 6.70 -25.35 9.89
N PHE A 79 7.75 -25.17 9.08
CA PHE A 79 8.15 -23.88 8.55
C PHE A 79 7.08 -23.22 7.69
N LYS A 80 6.48 -23.95 6.73
CA LYS A 80 5.38 -23.39 5.92
C LYS A 80 4.20 -22.96 6.78
N PHE A 81 3.83 -23.76 7.78
CA PHE A 81 2.72 -23.42 8.66
C PHE A 81 3.00 -22.17 9.50
N LEU A 82 4.17 -22.10 10.15
CA LEU A 82 4.59 -20.94 10.92
C LEU A 82 4.75 -19.69 10.03
N GLN A 83 5.25 -19.85 8.82
CA GLN A 83 5.33 -18.78 7.83
C GLN A 83 3.94 -18.27 7.48
N ILE A 84 2.96 -19.13 7.18
CA ILE A 84 1.59 -18.71 6.89
C ILE A 84 1.03 -17.89 8.05
N LEU A 85 1.14 -18.39 9.29
CA LEU A 85 0.63 -17.69 10.47
C LEU A 85 1.33 -16.34 10.68
N TYR A 86 2.65 -16.27 10.48
CA TYR A 86 3.40 -15.02 10.62
C TYR A 86 3.06 -14.02 9.51
N THR A 87 2.92 -14.48 8.26
CA THR A 87 2.52 -13.64 7.12
C THR A 87 1.10 -13.11 7.29
N LYS A 88 0.24 -13.87 7.96
CA LYS A 88 -1.12 -13.48 8.37
C LYS A 88 -1.18 -12.71 9.69
N SER A 89 -0.01 -12.35 10.24
CA SER A 89 0.15 -11.59 11.48
C SER A 89 -0.53 -12.22 12.70
N CYS A 90 -0.60 -13.55 12.74
CA CYS A 90 -1.12 -14.30 13.87
C CYS A 90 -0.04 -14.59 14.93
N LEU A 91 1.25 -14.38 14.60
CA LEU A 91 2.39 -14.68 15.48
C LEU A 91 3.12 -13.42 15.94
N VAL A 92 3.56 -13.43 17.18
CA VAL A 92 4.49 -12.46 17.80
C VAL A 92 5.61 -13.22 18.53
N ASP A 93 6.62 -12.52 19.03
CA ASP A 93 7.58 -13.14 19.96
C ASP A 93 7.00 -13.19 21.37
N TYR A 94 7.02 -14.37 21.99
CA TYR A 94 6.50 -14.58 23.35
C TYR A 94 7.10 -13.61 24.37
N VAL A 95 8.42 -13.40 24.33
CA VAL A 95 9.13 -12.60 25.34
C VAL A 95 8.80 -11.12 25.16
N GLU A 96 8.70 -10.66 23.91
CA GLU A 96 8.28 -9.29 23.61
C GLU A 96 6.79 -9.07 23.98
N TYR A 97 5.94 -10.08 23.83
CA TYR A 97 4.51 -9.98 24.18
C TYR A 97 4.25 -9.97 25.68
N GLU A 98 4.96 -10.78 26.47
CA GLU A 98 4.70 -10.86 27.92
C GLU A 98 4.98 -9.55 28.66
N THR A 99 6.00 -8.80 28.21
CA THR A 99 6.41 -7.53 28.82
C THR A 99 5.43 -6.38 28.58
N LEU A 100 4.44 -6.58 27.71
CA LEU A 100 3.39 -5.59 27.43
C LEU A 100 2.41 -5.46 28.60
N SER A 101 1.99 -4.22 28.87
CA SER A 101 0.90 -3.90 29.79
C SER A 101 -0.44 -4.50 29.33
N SER A 102 -1.45 -4.56 30.19
CA SER A 102 -2.80 -5.00 29.78
C SER A 102 -3.39 -4.10 28.68
N ASN A 103 -3.17 -2.79 28.77
CA ASN A 103 -3.59 -1.84 27.74
C ASN A 103 -2.85 -2.11 26.43
N ASP A 104 -1.55 -2.35 26.48
CA ASP A 104 -0.70 -2.63 25.32
C ASP A 104 -1.11 -3.93 24.63
N LYS A 105 -1.52 -4.95 25.40
CA LYS A 105 -2.06 -6.22 24.86
C LYS A 105 -3.41 -6.01 24.15
N ASN A 106 -4.30 -5.19 24.74
CA ASN A 106 -5.57 -4.81 24.12
C ASN A 106 -5.37 -3.96 22.85
N LEU A 107 -4.35 -3.11 22.84
CA LEU A 107 -3.94 -2.30 21.70
C LEU A 107 -3.25 -3.15 20.62
N MET A 108 -2.47 -4.16 20.98
CA MET A 108 -1.85 -5.10 20.03
C MET A 108 -2.86 -5.97 19.30
N THR A 109 -3.89 -6.42 20.03
CA THR A 109 -5.08 -7.07 19.44
C THR A 109 -5.66 -6.23 18.31
N SER A 110 -5.72 -4.94 18.59
CA SER A 110 -6.30 -3.90 17.78
C SER A 110 -5.41 -3.48 16.61
N LEU A 111 -4.08 -3.55 16.76
CA LEU A 111 -3.06 -3.17 15.78
C LEU A 111 -3.23 -3.88 14.44
N SER A 112 -3.74 -5.10 14.46
CA SER A 112 -4.01 -5.87 13.24
C SER A 112 -5.03 -5.19 12.31
N HIS A 113 -5.90 -4.32 12.86
CA HIS A 113 -6.90 -3.58 12.11
C HIS A 113 -6.39 -2.18 11.71
N HIS A 114 -5.20 -1.79 12.19
CA HIS A 114 -4.65 -0.45 12.12
C HIS A 114 -3.53 -0.35 11.09
N LYS A 115 -3.91 -0.33 9.82
CA LYS A 115 -2.97 -0.38 8.68
C LYS A 115 -2.06 0.86 8.54
N ASN A 116 -2.31 1.92 9.32
CA ASN A 116 -1.55 3.17 9.26
C ASN A 116 -0.35 3.21 10.21
N TYR A 117 -0.23 2.27 11.15
CA TYR A 117 0.84 2.25 12.15
C TYR A 117 1.75 1.04 11.97
N ARG A 118 3.07 1.26 12.06
CA ARG A 118 4.08 0.21 11.79
C ARG A 118 4.36 -0.68 12.99
N SER A 119 4.02 -0.21 14.18
CA SER A 119 4.24 -0.89 15.45
C SER A 119 3.35 -0.29 16.53
N LEU A 120 3.25 -0.96 17.67
CA LEU A 120 2.59 -0.41 18.86
C LEU A 120 3.22 0.91 19.34
N ILE A 121 4.53 1.08 19.14
CA ILE A 121 5.25 2.30 19.51
C ILE A 121 4.82 3.47 18.61
N ASP A 122 4.80 3.24 17.29
CA ASP A 122 4.34 4.22 16.29
C ASP A 122 2.88 4.62 16.55
N TYR A 123 2.07 3.63 16.89
CA TYR A 123 0.68 3.79 17.30
C TYR A 123 0.54 4.68 18.56
N LYS A 124 1.27 4.37 19.64
CA LYS A 124 1.23 5.17 20.88
C LYS A 124 1.75 6.59 20.69
N PHE A 125 2.80 6.75 19.88
CA PHE A 125 3.33 8.06 19.55
C PHE A 125 2.27 8.94 18.87
N SER A 126 1.47 8.36 17.98
CA SER A 126 0.36 9.08 17.35
C SER A 126 -0.73 9.49 18.33
N LEU A 127 -1.06 8.65 19.32
CA LEU A 127 -2.07 8.99 20.34
C LEU A 127 -1.59 10.11 21.26
N LYS A 128 -0.33 10.04 21.71
CA LYS A 128 0.27 11.05 22.59
C LYS A 128 0.30 12.44 21.98
N ASN A 129 0.48 12.51 20.66
CA ASN A 129 0.52 13.77 19.93
C ASN A 129 -0.87 14.30 19.55
N ARG A 130 -1.96 13.62 19.92
CA ARG A 130 -3.32 14.10 19.69
C ARG A 130 -3.88 14.71 20.97
N ASN A 131 -4.10 16.02 20.92
CA ASN A 131 -4.80 16.74 21.96
C ASN A 131 -6.30 16.49 21.86
N VAL A 132 -6.95 16.24 23.00
CA VAL A 132 -8.41 16.08 23.09
C VAL A 132 -8.97 17.11 24.04
N PHE A 133 -9.97 17.86 23.57
CA PHE A 133 -10.75 18.76 24.40
C PHE A 133 -12.16 18.21 24.57
N ILE A 134 -12.63 18.11 25.82
CA ILE A 134 -13.98 17.62 26.14
C ILE A 134 -14.86 18.81 26.49
N SER A 135 -15.87 19.08 25.67
CA SER A 135 -16.85 20.11 25.93
C SER A 135 -18.17 19.50 26.38
N SER A 136 -18.46 19.67 27.66
CA SER A 136 -19.68 19.18 28.30
C SER A 136 -20.03 20.02 29.52
N HIS A 137 -21.31 20.04 29.88
CA HIS A 137 -21.76 20.60 31.16
C HIS A 137 -21.69 19.56 32.31
N TYR A 138 -21.36 18.30 32.00
CA TYR A 138 -21.32 17.20 32.98
C TYR A 138 -19.91 16.97 33.52
N GLN A 139 -19.51 17.73 34.56
CA GLN A 139 -18.14 17.67 35.08
C GLN A 139 -17.69 16.26 35.49
N LYS A 140 -18.55 15.48 36.17
CA LYS A 140 -18.21 14.10 36.57
C LYS A 140 -17.92 13.19 35.38
N LEU A 141 -18.64 13.35 34.27
CA LEU A 141 -18.40 12.62 33.04
C LEU A 141 -17.08 13.07 32.40
N VAL A 142 -16.84 14.38 32.36
CA VAL A 142 -15.58 14.95 31.87
C VAL A 142 -14.40 14.36 32.64
N ASP A 143 -14.44 14.39 33.98
CA ASP A 143 -13.35 13.88 34.82
C ASP A 143 -13.07 12.39 34.55
N GLN A 144 -14.11 11.57 34.43
CA GLN A 144 -13.94 10.14 34.13
C GLN A 144 -13.44 9.88 32.71
N LEU A 145 -13.96 10.61 31.71
CA LEU A 145 -13.49 10.50 30.33
C LEU A 145 -12.03 10.95 30.21
N SER A 146 -11.63 12.01 30.91
CA SER A 146 -10.25 12.49 30.95
C SER A 146 -9.31 11.41 31.47
N VAL A 147 -9.69 10.70 32.53
CA VAL A 147 -8.92 9.56 33.05
C VAL A 147 -8.80 8.45 32.01
N LEU A 148 -9.91 7.99 31.43
CA LEU A 148 -9.91 6.91 30.44
C LEU A 148 -9.10 7.24 29.18
N LEU A 149 -9.21 8.48 28.68
CA LEU A 149 -8.46 8.93 27.51
C LEU A 149 -6.97 9.10 27.83
N THR A 150 -6.62 9.60 29.01
CA THR A 150 -5.23 9.70 29.45
C THR A 150 -4.59 8.31 29.63
N GLU A 151 -5.33 7.35 30.19
CA GLU A 151 -4.91 5.93 30.27
C GLU A 151 -4.73 5.28 28.89
N ALA A 152 -5.43 5.80 27.88
CA ALA A 152 -5.27 5.45 26.48
C ALA A 152 -4.19 6.28 25.75
N ASP A 153 -3.28 6.94 26.50
CA ASP A 153 -2.16 7.75 25.99
C ASP A 153 -2.56 9.05 25.26
N PHE A 154 -3.80 9.55 25.39
CA PHE A 154 -4.17 10.88 24.87
C PHE A 154 -3.67 12.01 25.77
N THR A 155 -3.41 13.17 25.17
CA THR A 155 -3.22 14.43 25.92
C THR A 155 -4.56 15.13 26.03
N VAL A 156 -5.18 15.11 27.21
CA VAL A 156 -6.45 15.83 27.46
C VAL A 156 -6.13 17.26 27.89
N ILE A 157 -6.71 18.24 27.21
CA ILE A 157 -6.57 19.66 27.53
C ILE A 157 -7.80 20.17 28.27
N ASP A 158 -7.57 20.89 29.37
CA ASP A 158 -8.62 21.31 30.31
C ASP A 158 -9.23 22.68 29.99
N SER A 159 -8.62 23.44 29.07
CA SER A 159 -8.97 24.82 28.78
C SER A 159 -9.20 25.04 27.28
N ALA A 160 -10.30 25.74 26.96
CA ALA A 160 -10.64 26.10 25.59
C ALA A 160 -9.65 27.08 24.94
N ASN A 161 -8.77 27.72 25.74
CA ASN A 161 -7.71 28.59 25.25
C ASN A 161 -6.49 27.81 24.75
N ASP A 162 -6.36 26.55 25.15
CA ASP A 162 -5.23 25.68 24.77
C ASP A 162 -5.56 24.82 23.54
N ILE A 163 -6.73 25.03 22.93
CA ILE A 163 -7.14 24.37 21.69
C ILE A 163 -6.30 24.91 20.54
N ASP A 164 -5.47 24.03 19.98
CA ASP A 164 -4.67 24.30 18.79
C ASP A 164 -5.29 23.70 17.52
N ILE A 165 -4.60 23.89 16.39
CA ILE A 165 -4.94 23.24 15.13
C ILE A 165 -4.72 21.73 15.30
N ASP A 166 -5.66 20.91 14.82
CA ASP A 166 -5.66 19.44 14.92
C ASP A 166 -6.03 18.82 16.29
N THR A 167 -6.34 19.65 17.30
CA THR A 167 -7.07 19.18 18.51
C THR A 167 -8.41 18.55 18.10
N VAL A 168 -8.69 17.37 18.65
CA VAL A 168 -10.00 16.69 18.51
C VAL A 168 -10.93 17.19 19.62
N ILE A 169 -12.14 17.61 19.23
CA ILE A 169 -13.10 18.20 20.15
C ILE A 169 -14.28 17.26 20.33
N LEU A 170 -14.52 16.80 21.55
CA LEU A 170 -15.69 16.01 21.90
C LEU A 170 -16.77 16.94 22.42
N CYS A 171 -17.87 17.08 21.67
CA CYS A 171 -19.03 17.86 22.07
C CYS A 171 -20.08 16.92 22.65
N ILE A 172 -20.24 16.92 23.97
CA ILE A 172 -21.22 16.06 24.66
C ILE A 172 -22.41 16.91 25.07
N ASN A 173 -23.53 16.78 24.36
CA ASN A 173 -24.75 17.59 24.51
C ASN A 173 -24.50 19.11 24.50
N ASN A 174 -23.36 19.57 23.99
CA ASN A 174 -22.99 20.97 23.89
C ASN A 174 -22.73 21.35 22.43
N THR A 175 -23.75 21.88 21.76
CA THR A 175 -23.67 22.27 20.35
C THR A 175 -23.04 23.65 20.14
N THR A 176 -22.96 24.48 21.18
CA THR A 176 -22.55 25.90 21.08
C THR A 176 -21.13 26.10 20.56
N ILE A 177 -20.26 25.12 20.77
CA ILE A 177 -18.85 25.21 20.37
C ILE A 177 -18.59 24.67 18.96
N ILE A 178 -19.55 23.96 18.36
CA ILE A 178 -19.35 23.27 17.08
C ILE A 178 -19.04 24.29 15.98
N GLU A 179 -19.87 25.33 15.82
CA GLU A 179 -19.67 26.38 14.81
C GLU A 179 -18.36 27.15 15.01
N LYS A 180 -17.90 27.25 16.26
CA LYS A 180 -16.66 27.96 16.61
C LYS A 180 -15.42 27.21 16.13
N TYR A 181 -15.40 25.88 16.23
CA TYR A 181 -14.18 25.09 16.02
C TYR A 181 -14.15 24.20 14.78
N TYR A 182 -15.30 23.84 14.17
CA TYR A 182 -15.32 22.91 13.02
C TYR A 182 -14.49 23.37 11.81
N LYS A 183 -14.13 24.66 11.75
CA LYS A 183 -13.31 25.21 10.66
C LYS A 183 -11.89 24.65 10.63
N ASN A 184 -11.31 24.45 11.82
CA ASN A 184 -9.90 24.07 11.98
C ASN A 184 -9.71 22.77 12.75
N ASN A 185 -10.78 22.20 13.31
CA ASN A 185 -10.73 21.06 14.22
C ASN A 185 -11.77 20.01 13.83
N GLU A 186 -11.44 18.75 14.12
CA GLU A 186 -12.37 17.62 14.04
C GLU A 186 -13.27 17.69 15.28
N VAL A 187 -14.56 17.97 15.07
CA VAL A 187 -15.54 18.09 16.16
C VAL A 187 -16.51 16.92 16.12
N ILE A 188 -16.45 16.05 17.11
CA ILE A 188 -17.29 14.85 17.23
C ILE A 188 -18.43 15.17 18.19
N TYR A 189 -19.68 15.01 17.73
CA TYR A 189 -20.85 15.18 18.58
C TYR A 189 -21.29 13.85 19.22
N PHE A 190 -21.63 13.93 20.50
CA PHE A 190 -22.26 12.88 21.29
C PHE A 190 -23.50 13.48 21.98
N GLY A 191 -24.69 13.03 21.60
CA GLY A 191 -25.96 13.39 22.23
C GLY A 191 -26.44 12.26 23.13
N ILE A 192 -26.19 12.35 24.42
CA ILE A 192 -26.73 11.45 25.43
C ILE A 192 -28.22 11.71 25.57
N GLN A 193 -29.03 10.66 25.40
CA GLN A 193 -30.46 10.65 25.62
C GLN A 193 -30.81 9.60 26.69
N GLN A 194 -32.08 9.55 27.09
CA GLN A 194 -32.53 8.63 28.14
C GLN A 194 -32.25 7.15 27.81
N ASP A 195 -32.60 6.72 26.60
CA ASP A 195 -32.55 5.30 26.20
C ASP A 195 -31.51 5.05 25.10
N TYR A 196 -30.77 6.07 24.68
CA TYR A 196 -29.81 5.94 23.60
C TYR A 196 -28.72 7.02 23.61
N LEU A 197 -27.64 6.75 22.88
CA LEU A 197 -26.56 7.68 22.57
C LEU A 197 -26.60 8.01 21.08
N GLN A 198 -26.86 9.28 20.74
CA GLN A 198 -26.67 9.82 19.40
C GLN A 198 -25.19 10.11 19.17
N VAL A 199 -24.61 9.65 18.06
CA VAL A 199 -23.18 9.84 17.76
C VAL A 199 -22.97 10.38 16.36
N GLY A 200 -22.03 11.31 16.21
CA GLY A 200 -21.69 11.94 14.94
C GLY A 200 -22.64 13.09 14.58
N PRO A 201 -22.61 13.57 13.33
CA PRO A 201 -21.49 13.38 12.40
C PRO A 201 -20.22 14.03 12.95
N VAL A 202 -19.10 13.86 12.25
CA VAL A 202 -17.87 14.58 12.59
C VAL A 202 -17.82 15.86 11.79
N PHE A 203 -18.02 16.99 12.47
CA PHE A 203 -17.99 18.29 11.83
C PHE A 203 -16.55 18.70 11.52
N PHE A 204 -16.32 19.06 10.26
CA PHE A 204 -15.04 19.55 9.76
C PHE A 204 -15.28 20.30 8.45
N ASP A 205 -14.66 21.47 8.25
CA ASP A 205 -14.94 22.38 7.12
C ASP A 205 -14.85 21.71 5.74
N LYS A 206 -13.92 20.76 5.62
CA LYS A 206 -13.64 20.05 4.37
C LYS A 206 -14.59 18.88 4.11
N ALA A 207 -15.45 18.51 5.06
CA ALA A 207 -16.31 17.33 4.97
C ALA A 207 -17.77 17.64 5.35
N VAL A 208 -18.04 17.94 6.62
CA VAL A 208 -19.39 18.09 7.14
C VAL A 208 -19.57 19.41 7.86
N LYS A 209 -20.49 20.22 7.32
CA LYS A 209 -20.82 21.55 7.83
C LYS A 209 -21.95 21.47 8.86
N PRO A 210 -21.89 22.23 9.96
CA PRO A 210 -22.94 22.26 10.99
C PRO A 210 -24.33 22.54 10.41
N SER A 211 -24.44 23.46 9.45
CA SER A 211 -25.70 23.85 8.83
C SER A 211 -26.51 22.70 8.22
N MET A 212 -25.86 21.58 7.88
CA MET A 212 -26.52 20.42 7.29
C MET A 212 -27.15 19.47 8.32
N TYR A 213 -26.71 19.51 9.59
CA TYR A 213 -27.04 18.48 10.59
C TYR A 213 -27.48 19.05 11.94
N MET A 214 -27.22 20.33 12.23
CA MET A 214 -27.71 21.01 13.45
C MET A 214 -29.23 20.84 13.68
N PRO A 215 -30.10 20.88 12.65
CA PRO A 215 -31.55 20.66 12.85
C PRO A 215 -31.94 19.26 13.33
N ASP A 216 -31.07 18.25 13.12
CA ASP A 216 -31.36 16.83 13.41
C ASP A 216 -30.77 16.38 14.78
N ILE A 217 -30.18 17.30 15.54
CA ILE A 217 -29.68 17.04 16.89
C ILE A 217 -30.85 16.98 17.88
N ASP A 218 -30.96 15.88 18.61
CA ASP A 218 -31.98 15.75 19.66
C ASP A 218 -31.55 16.51 20.92
N ASN A 219 -32.41 17.41 21.39
CA ASN A 219 -32.13 18.36 22.49
C ASN A 219 -32.86 17.99 23.80
N ASN A 220 -33.41 16.77 23.92
CA ASN A 220 -34.24 16.35 25.06
C ASN A 220 -33.46 15.79 26.27
N SER A 221 -34.17 15.64 27.39
CA SER A 221 -33.65 15.52 28.76
C SER A 221 -33.11 14.15 29.17
N ILE A 222 -32.17 14.18 30.13
CA ILE A 222 -31.13 13.17 30.41
C ILE A 222 -31.29 12.56 31.82
N ILE A 223 -31.04 11.26 31.95
CA ILE A 223 -30.73 10.58 33.22
C ILE A 223 -29.49 9.70 33.02
N ASN A 224 -28.52 9.83 33.93
CA ASN A 224 -27.35 8.97 34.13
C ASN A 224 -26.30 8.95 32.99
N GLU A 225 -25.65 10.09 32.79
CA GLU A 225 -24.57 10.33 31.82
C GLU A 225 -23.37 9.39 31.97
N LEU A 226 -23.11 8.90 33.19
CA LEU A 226 -21.94 8.07 33.50
C LEU A 226 -22.03 6.68 32.87
N ASN A 227 -23.24 6.17 32.61
CA ASN A 227 -23.42 4.88 31.94
C ASN A 227 -22.81 4.86 30.52
N TRP A 228 -22.73 6.02 29.87
CA TRP A 228 -22.22 6.15 28.51
C TRP A 228 -20.72 6.45 28.43
N CYS A 229 -20.05 6.67 29.57
CA CYS A 229 -18.65 7.07 29.65
C CYS A 229 -17.72 6.12 28.88
N ASN A 230 -17.81 4.81 29.14
CA ASN A 230 -17.01 3.79 28.46
C ASN A 230 -17.28 3.74 26.95
N GLN A 231 -18.53 3.95 26.55
CA GLN A 231 -18.92 3.94 25.14
C GLN A 231 -18.34 5.15 24.41
N ILE A 232 -18.46 6.35 24.98
CA ILE A 232 -17.91 7.59 24.42
C ILE A 232 -16.38 7.51 24.32
N ALA A 233 -15.70 7.01 25.35
CA ALA A 233 -14.25 6.80 25.32
C ALA A 233 -13.86 5.81 24.20
N SER A 234 -14.50 4.64 24.15
CA SER A 234 -14.25 3.61 23.13
C SER A 234 -14.47 4.13 21.71
N MET A 235 -15.51 4.93 21.51
CA MET A 235 -15.84 5.54 20.22
C MET A 235 -14.86 6.63 19.82
N THR A 236 -14.46 7.49 20.76
CA THR A 236 -13.43 8.53 20.53
C THR A 236 -12.10 7.89 20.14
N ILE A 237 -11.66 6.91 20.91
CA ILE A 237 -10.48 6.09 20.65
C ILE A 237 -10.59 5.52 19.23
N SER A 238 -11.71 4.87 18.92
CA SER A 238 -11.96 4.28 17.59
C SER A 238 -11.97 5.30 16.44
N PHE A 239 -12.52 6.50 16.65
CA PHE A 239 -12.54 7.57 15.65
C PHE A 239 -11.14 8.08 15.35
N VAL A 240 -10.38 8.48 16.39
CA VAL A 240 -9.03 9.05 16.21
C VAL A 240 -8.07 8.03 15.61
N MET A 241 -8.31 6.76 15.90
CA MET A 241 -7.56 5.65 15.33
C MET A 241 -8.03 5.26 13.92
N GLU A 242 -8.96 6.02 13.33
CA GLU A 242 -9.54 5.79 12.01
C GLU A 242 -10.13 4.36 11.86
N ARG A 243 -10.56 3.73 12.97
CA ARG A 243 -11.20 2.40 12.98
C ARG A 243 -12.60 2.40 12.41
N SER A 244 -13.17 3.58 12.28
CA SER A 244 -14.61 3.70 12.25
C SER A 244 -15.13 3.37 10.84
N GLN A 245 -15.55 2.11 10.68
CA GLN A 245 -16.76 1.82 9.91
C GLN A 245 -18.02 2.24 10.72
N THR A 246 -17.84 2.63 11.99
CA THR A 246 -18.88 2.84 13.01
C THR A 246 -19.16 4.31 13.37
N ILE A 247 -18.30 5.28 13.05
CA ILE A 247 -18.54 6.73 13.25
C ILE A 247 -18.46 7.41 11.87
N PRO A 248 -19.55 7.37 11.11
CA PRO A 248 -19.60 7.93 9.79
C PRO A 248 -19.36 9.42 9.92
N VAL A 249 -18.45 9.89 9.07
CA VAL A 249 -18.13 11.31 8.97
C VAL A 249 -19.38 12.10 8.59
N ASP A 250 -20.35 11.48 7.90
CA ASP A 250 -21.46 12.11 7.17
C ASP A 250 -22.88 11.80 7.68
N ARG A 251 -23.09 11.24 8.88
CA ARG A 251 -24.45 10.99 9.42
C ARG A 251 -24.45 10.79 10.93
N PHE A 252 -25.65 10.77 11.52
CA PHE A 252 -25.87 10.35 12.89
C PHE A 252 -26.10 8.84 13.00
N TYR A 253 -25.69 8.28 14.14
CA TYR A 253 -26.11 6.97 14.60
C TYR A 253 -26.74 7.02 15.97
N ILE A 254 -27.60 6.04 16.24
CA ILE A 254 -28.25 5.83 17.52
C ILE A 254 -27.76 4.49 18.07
N ILE A 255 -27.21 4.53 19.28
CA ILE A 255 -26.83 3.34 20.06
C ILE A 255 -27.81 3.22 21.21
N ASP A 256 -28.61 2.17 21.24
CA ASP A 256 -29.53 1.95 22.35
C ASP A 256 -28.81 1.48 23.63
N THR A 257 -29.52 1.39 24.76
CA THR A 257 -28.96 0.91 26.03
C THR A 257 -28.43 -0.53 25.99
N ASN A 258 -28.80 -1.32 24.98
CA ASN A 258 -28.30 -2.68 24.77
C ASN A 258 -27.02 -2.72 23.91
N GLY A 259 -26.59 -1.57 23.39
CA GLY A 259 -25.44 -1.43 22.50
C GLY A 259 -25.75 -1.75 21.04
N GLU A 260 -27.02 -1.88 20.65
CA GLU A 260 -27.43 -2.10 19.26
C GLU A 260 -27.33 -0.79 18.46
N LEU A 261 -26.70 -0.89 17.28
CA LEU A 261 -26.45 0.25 16.39
C LEU A 261 -27.55 0.35 15.34
N ASN A 262 -28.31 1.44 15.36
CA ASN A 262 -29.31 1.77 14.35
C ASN A 262 -28.92 3.05 13.58
N SER A 263 -29.06 3.01 12.25
CA SER A 263 -28.73 4.15 11.40
C SER A 263 -29.95 5.01 11.08
N THR A 264 -29.91 6.28 11.44
CA THR A 264 -30.93 7.27 11.07
C THR A 264 -30.22 8.50 10.51
N THR A 265 -30.17 8.60 9.17
CA THR A 265 -30.76 9.67 8.34
C THR A 265 -30.31 9.48 6.88
N LYS A 266 -31.28 9.40 5.95
CA LYS A 266 -31.09 9.47 4.50
C LYS A 266 -31.00 10.94 4.08
N VAL A 267 -29.95 11.33 3.37
CA VAL A 267 -29.84 12.65 2.75
C VAL A 267 -31.02 12.88 1.77
N PRO A 268 -31.71 14.05 1.78
CA PRO A 268 -32.90 14.29 0.93
C PRO A 268 -32.64 14.46 -0.58
N TYR A 269 -31.39 14.51 -1.03
CA TYR A 269 -31.05 14.98 -2.38
C TYR A 269 -31.26 13.97 -3.53
N PHE A 270 -31.64 12.73 -3.25
CA PHE A 270 -31.94 11.74 -4.31
C PHE A 270 -33.43 11.67 -4.67
N LYS A 271 -34.07 12.82 -4.85
CA LYS A 271 -35.34 12.91 -5.59
C LYS A 271 -35.17 13.79 -6.82
N ASN A 272 -35.16 13.12 -7.97
CA ASN A 272 -35.41 13.64 -9.31
C ASN A 272 -34.33 14.58 -9.91
N SER A 273 -33.39 13.99 -10.64
CA SER A 273 -32.88 14.60 -11.86
C SER A 273 -32.50 13.52 -12.89
N THR A 274 -33.29 13.47 -13.95
CA THR A 274 -32.98 12.79 -15.21
C THR A 274 -31.71 13.40 -15.81
N GLY A 275 -30.61 12.66 -15.82
CA GLY A 275 -29.33 13.12 -16.36
C GLY A 275 -28.14 12.22 -16.04
N VAL A 276 -28.31 10.89 -16.12
CA VAL A 276 -27.34 9.90 -15.62
C VAL A 276 -26.04 9.84 -16.45
N SER A 277 -26.00 10.40 -17.66
CA SER A 277 -24.81 10.33 -18.52
C SER A 277 -23.71 11.36 -18.20
N ASN A 278 -24.03 12.52 -17.62
CA ASN A 278 -23.01 13.51 -17.21
C ASN A 278 -22.43 13.22 -15.82
N ILE A 279 -23.14 12.45 -14.98
CA ILE A 279 -22.70 12.06 -13.64
C ILE A 279 -21.54 11.05 -13.70
N ILE A 280 -21.48 10.21 -14.73
CA ILE A 280 -20.36 9.27 -14.91
C ILE A 280 -19.07 10.05 -15.24
N ALA A 281 -19.16 11.11 -16.03
CA ALA A 281 -18.02 11.97 -16.36
C ALA A 281 -17.54 12.80 -15.15
N GLU A 282 -18.46 13.34 -14.34
CA GLU A 282 -18.11 14.01 -13.07
C GLU A 282 -17.60 13.01 -12.00
N TYR A 283 -18.04 11.76 -12.03
CA TYR A 283 -17.55 10.69 -11.15
C TYR A 283 -16.08 10.36 -11.44
N GLU A 284 -15.68 10.28 -12.71
CA GLU A 284 -14.29 10.07 -13.11
C GLU A 284 -13.38 11.25 -12.72
N ASP A 285 -13.87 12.49 -12.82
CA ASP A 285 -13.16 13.69 -12.36
C ASP A 285 -13.10 13.83 -10.82
N SER A 286 -14.08 13.25 -10.11
CA SER A 286 -14.14 13.22 -8.64
C SER A 286 -13.27 12.13 -8.00
N CYS A 287 -12.82 11.14 -8.78
CA CYS A 287 -11.85 10.13 -8.37
C CYS A 287 -10.42 10.70 -8.30
N LYS A 288 -10.24 11.75 -7.50
CA LYS A 288 -8.95 12.15 -6.97
C LYS A 288 -8.43 11.04 -6.05
N PHE A 289 -7.22 10.57 -6.33
CA PHE A 289 -6.48 9.64 -5.50
C PHE A 289 -6.42 10.08 -4.02
N LEU A 290 -6.35 9.10 -3.13
CA LEU A 290 -6.06 9.29 -1.71
C LEU A 290 -4.66 9.90 -1.51
N ALA A 291 -4.56 10.84 -0.56
CA ALA A 291 -3.30 11.44 -0.15
C ALA A 291 -2.28 10.38 0.31
N THR A 292 -1.03 10.52 -0.12
CA THR A 292 0.12 9.62 0.11
C THR A 292 0.53 9.39 1.57
N LYS A 293 -0.17 9.98 2.54
CA LYS A 293 -0.01 9.70 3.98
C LYS A 293 -0.74 8.44 4.47
N TYR A 294 -1.59 7.82 3.64
CA TYR A 294 -2.44 6.67 3.97
C TYR A 294 -2.03 5.33 3.33
N LEU A 295 -0.77 5.16 2.94
CA LEU A 295 -0.28 3.91 2.35
C LEU A 295 0.53 3.09 3.37
N ASN A 296 0.00 1.92 3.73
CA ASN A 296 0.58 0.96 4.67
C ASN A 296 1.95 0.43 4.19
N LYS A 297 2.94 0.43 5.09
CA LYS A 297 4.26 -0.16 4.83
C LYS A 297 4.23 -1.68 4.64
N ASN A 298 3.20 -2.43 5.03
CA ASN A 298 3.03 -3.87 4.78
C ASN A 298 2.34 -4.24 3.45
N ASN A 299 1.98 -3.26 2.61
CA ASN A 299 1.51 -3.54 1.24
C ASN A 299 2.55 -4.21 0.33
N HIS A 300 3.83 -4.29 0.75
CA HIS A 300 4.85 -5.01 0.00
C HIS A 300 4.62 -6.54 -0.04
N LEU A 301 3.85 -7.10 0.91
CA LEU A 301 3.54 -8.54 0.96
C LEU A 301 2.10 -8.87 0.55
N VAL A 302 1.17 -7.91 0.58
CA VAL A 302 -0.25 -8.13 0.20
C VAL A 302 -0.39 -8.52 -1.28
N HIS A 303 0.57 -8.09 -2.12
CA HIS A 303 0.68 -8.51 -3.52
C HIS A 303 1.75 -9.58 -3.75
N TYR A 304 2.26 -10.26 -2.70
CA TYR A 304 3.17 -11.38 -2.88
C TYR A 304 2.38 -12.63 -3.28
N LYS A 305 2.63 -13.10 -4.50
CA LYS A 305 2.23 -14.42 -5.00
C LYS A 305 3.48 -15.02 -5.63
N ASP A 306 3.71 -16.32 -5.51
CA ASP A 306 4.86 -16.96 -6.18
C ASP A 306 4.84 -16.76 -7.71
N SER A 307 3.65 -16.55 -8.30
CA SER A 307 3.49 -16.13 -9.70
C SER A 307 4.14 -14.78 -10.00
N ASN A 308 4.16 -13.86 -9.03
CA ASN A 308 4.70 -12.51 -9.19
C ASN A 308 6.23 -12.52 -9.15
N LEU A 309 6.85 -13.47 -8.47
CA LEU A 309 8.30 -13.71 -8.56
C LEU A 309 8.71 -14.15 -9.96
N LYS A 310 7.90 -14.99 -10.63
CA LYS A 310 8.19 -15.37 -12.02
C LYS A 310 8.17 -14.17 -12.97
N LEU A 311 7.25 -13.23 -12.76
CA LEU A 311 7.17 -11.99 -13.55
C LEU A 311 8.33 -11.02 -13.29
N ALA A 312 9.01 -11.11 -12.13
CA ALA A 312 10.23 -10.36 -11.85
C ALA A 312 11.44 -10.83 -12.69
N PHE A 313 11.34 -12.04 -13.28
CA PHE A 313 12.34 -12.61 -14.19
C PHE A 313 11.73 -12.95 -15.56
N ASN A 314 10.68 -12.22 -15.97
CA ASN A 314 10.09 -12.46 -17.27
C ASN A 314 11.17 -12.28 -18.35
N ASN A 315 11.36 -13.31 -19.16
CA ASN A 315 12.28 -13.25 -20.28
C ASN A 315 11.54 -12.64 -21.47
N ASN A 316 11.89 -11.42 -21.83
CA ASN A 316 11.24 -10.67 -22.89
C ASN A 316 12.00 -10.76 -24.22
N THR A 317 12.93 -11.72 -24.35
CA THR A 317 13.64 -11.95 -25.61
C THR A 317 12.79 -12.74 -26.59
N SER A 318 12.87 -12.37 -27.86
CA SER A 318 12.25 -13.11 -28.95
C SER A 318 13.19 -14.17 -29.49
N SER A 319 12.67 -15.36 -29.83
CA SER A 319 13.42 -16.40 -30.52
C SER A 319 13.87 -16.00 -31.92
N PHE A 320 13.32 -14.92 -32.48
CA PHE A 320 13.69 -14.39 -33.79
C PHE A 320 14.85 -13.39 -33.73
N TRP A 321 15.23 -12.93 -32.54
CA TRP A 321 16.35 -12.00 -32.39
C TRP A 321 17.68 -12.75 -32.38
N GLU A 322 18.69 -12.16 -33.00
CA GLU A 322 20.04 -12.69 -33.00
C GLU A 322 20.72 -12.36 -31.67
N LYS A 323 20.99 -13.39 -30.86
CA LYS A 323 21.76 -13.24 -29.63
C LYS A 323 23.23 -12.98 -29.97
N LEU A 324 23.76 -11.85 -29.51
CA LEU A 324 25.18 -11.54 -29.64
C LEU A 324 26.00 -12.32 -28.58
N PRO A 325 27.30 -12.56 -28.82
CA PRO A 325 28.19 -13.13 -27.81
C PRO A 325 28.17 -12.31 -26.51
N VAL A 326 28.25 -12.98 -25.35
CA VAL A 326 28.15 -12.34 -24.02
C VAL A 326 29.22 -11.25 -23.79
N GLU A 327 30.36 -11.36 -24.48
CA GLU A 327 31.46 -10.40 -24.40
C GLU A 327 31.18 -9.10 -25.18
N GLN A 328 30.18 -9.11 -26.08
CA GLN A 328 29.82 -7.95 -26.88
C GLN A 328 29.18 -6.87 -25.98
N LYS A 329 29.73 -5.66 -26.07
CA LYS A 329 29.29 -4.49 -25.31
C LYS A 329 29.51 -3.24 -26.13
N PHE A 330 28.91 -2.13 -25.68
CA PHE A 330 29.20 -0.83 -26.28
C PHE A 330 30.69 -0.49 -26.11
N LYS A 331 31.31 0.04 -27.17
CA LYS A 331 32.71 0.50 -27.18
C LYS A 331 32.91 1.61 -26.15
N SER A 332 31.96 2.54 -26.07
CA SER A 332 31.86 3.50 -24.97
C SER A 332 31.37 2.80 -23.71
N SER A 333 32.27 2.63 -22.75
CA SER A 333 31.94 2.11 -21.42
C SER A 333 30.87 2.95 -20.73
N ASN A 334 30.79 4.26 -21.01
CA ASN A 334 29.78 5.12 -20.44
C ASN A 334 28.37 4.77 -20.95
N ILE A 335 28.21 4.52 -22.26
CA ILE A 335 26.92 4.14 -22.86
C ILE A 335 26.51 2.74 -22.38
N ASP A 336 27.45 1.79 -22.35
CA ASP A 336 27.22 0.45 -21.82
C ASP A 336 26.75 0.49 -20.35
N ASN A 337 27.43 1.31 -19.53
CA ASN A 337 27.09 1.49 -18.12
C ASN A 337 25.73 2.16 -17.93
N LEU A 338 25.37 3.14 -18.78
CA LEU A 338 24.05 3.76 -18.73
C LEU A 338 22.96 2.72 -18.99
N ILE A 339 23.07 1.96 -20.08
CA ILE A 339 22.11 0.90 -20.45
C ILE A 339 21.96 -0.09 -19.29
N LYS A 340 23.08 -0.66 -18.83
CA LYS A 340 23.09 -1.64 -17.73
C LYS A 340 22.52 -1.06 -16.45
N SER A 341 22.89 0.16 -16.07
CA SER A 341 22.37 0.79 -14.87
C SER A 341 20.86 1.02 -14.89
N VAL A 342 20.24 1.10 -16.06
CA VAL A 342 18.79 1.27 -16.18
C VAL A 342 18.05 -0.07 -16.10
N THR A 343 18.63 -1.13 -16.67
CA THR A 343 17.94 -2.42 -16.87
C THR A 343 18.42 -3.56 -15.97
N ASP A 344 19.68 -3.57 -15.53
CA ASP A 344 20.26 -4.67 -14.78
C ASP A 344 19.70 -4.77 -13.36
N PHE A 345 19.89 -5.98 -12.82
CA PHE A 345 19.74 -6.24 -11.41
C PHE A 345 20.96 -5.75 -10.63
N LYS A 346 20.73 -5.26 -9.42
CA LYS A 346 21.77 -4.89 -8.45
C LYS A 346 22.56 -6.14 -8.07
N GLU A 347 23.86 -5.97 -7.81
CA GLU A 347 24.72 -7.07 -7.37
C GLU A 347 24.13 -7.78 -6.14
N ASN A 348 24.12 -9.12 -6.18
CA ASN A 348 23.57 -9.99 -5.14
C ASN A 348 22.08 -9.75 -4.81
N SER A 349 21.32 -9.20 -5.76
CA SER A 349 19.90 -8.91 -5.59
C SER A 349 19.12 -9.25 -6.86
N ASN A 350 17.84 -9.58 -6.69
CA ASN A 350 16.88 -9.69 -7.78
C ASN A 350 16.17 -8.35 -8.07
N LYS A 351 16.69 -7.25 -7.53
CA LYS A 351 16.12 -5.90 -7.68
C LYS A 351 16.80 -5.18 -8.82
N LYS A 352 16.00 -4.62 -9.74
CA LYS A 352 16.50 -3.71 -10.77
C LYS A 352 17.06 -2.43 -10.13
N PHE A 353 18.02 -1.81 -10.79
CA PHE A 353 18.51 -0.47 -10.43
C PHE A 353 17.40 0.58 -10.55
N SER A 354 16.68 0.60 -11.68
CA SER A 354 15.47 1.38 -11.88
C SER A 354 14.24 0.63 -11.32
N PRO A 355 13.51 1.18 -10.33
CA PRO A 355 12.37 0.49 -9.74
C PRO A 355 11.18 0.42 -10.71
N THR A 356 10.39 -0.65 -10.60
CA THR A 356 9.15 -0.85 -11.36
C THR A 356 8.00 -1.16 -10.43
N GLY A 357 6.77 -0.85 -10.86
CA GLY A 357 5.53 -1.20 -10.18
C GLY A 357 5.51 -2.70 -9.85
N GLY A 358 5.53 -3.01 -8.56
CA GLY A 358 5.48 -4.39 -8.08
C GLY A 358 6.74 -5.22 -8.32
N GLY A 359 7.86 -4.62 -8.70
CA GLY A 359 9.13 -5.30 -8.96
C GLY A 359 9.15 -6.19 -10.20
N LEU A 360 8.27 -5.93 -11.17
CA LEU A 360 8.13 -6.71 -12.40
C LEU A 360 9.22 -6.37 -13.42
N ASN A 361 9.68 -7.34 -14.21
CA ASN A 361 10.57 -7.09 -15.35
C ASN A 361 9.77 -6.61 -16.58
N SER A 362 9.05 -5.51 -16.42
CA SER A 362 8.13 -4.94 -17.43
C SER A 362 8.74 -3.81 -18.25
N THR A 363 9.81 -3.17 -17.78
CA THR A 363 10.54 -2.18 -18.57
C THR A 363 11.61 -2.85 -19.41
N LEU A 364 11.46 -2.72 -20.73
CA LEU A 364 12.40 -3.09 -21.79
C LEU A 364 13.22 -1.88 -22.21
N LEU A 365 14.35 -2.15 -22.84
CA LEU A 365 15.19 -1.13 -23.45
C LEU A 365 15.55 -1.57 -24.87
N TYR A 366 15.03 -0.86 -25.85
CA TYR A 366 15.47 -0.98 -27.23
C TYR A 366 16.50 0.11 -27.52
N ILE A 367 17.43 -0.19 -28.42
CA ILE A 367 18.52 0.70 -28.77
C ILE A 367 18.62 0.75 -30.28
N ILE A 368 18.42 1.93 -30.88
CA ILE A 368 18.69 2.16 -32.29
C ILE A 368 20.12 2.68 -32.38
N ASN A 369 21.04 1.85 -32.84
CA ASN A 369 22.44 2.20 -33.01
C ASN A 369 22.69 2.72 -34.42
N TYR A 370 23.17 3.96 -34.53
CA TYR A 370 23.53 4.60 -35.80
C TYR A 370 25.03 4.55 -36.10
N ASP A 371 25.85 4.16 -35.14
CA ASP A 371 27.30 4.12 -35.26
C ASP A 371 27.81 2.68 -35.47
N ASP A 372 28.46 2.44 -36.59
CA ASP A 372 28.97 1.10 -36.96
C ASP A 372 30.04 0.58 -35.99
N GLU A 373 30.78 1.46 -35.32
CA GLU A 373 31.87 1.09 -34.41
C GLU A 373 31.43 0.93 -32.95
N GLU A 374 30.25 1.42 -32.60
CA GLU A 374 29.87 1.61 -31.20
C GLU A 374 29.36 0.32 -30.54
N LEU A 375 28.79 -0.63 -31.30
CA LEU A 375 28.38 -1.95 -30.80
C LEU A 375 28.73 -3.09 -31.78
N TYR A 376 27.80 -3.48 -32.66
CA TYR A 376 27.94 -4.61 -33.59
C TYR A 376 27.41 -4.22 -34.97
N GLY A 377 27.85 -3.06 -35.45
CA GLY A 377 27.27 -2.37 -36.59
C GLY A 377 25.98 -1.62 -36.26
N LYS A 378 25.48 -0.86 -37.22
CA LYS A 378 24.14 -0.28 -37.16
C LYS A 378 23.06 -1.34 -37.01
N GLY A 379 22.04 -1.04 -36.22
CA GLY A 379 21.00 -2.01 -35.91
C GLY A 379 20.05 -1.55 -34.80
N ILE A 380 18.94 -2.25 -34.67
CA ILE A 380 18.04 -2.19 -33.53
C ILE A 380 18.39 -3.34 -32.61
N TYR A 381 18.71 -3.00 -31.37
CA TYR A 381 19.15 -3.93 -30.35
C TYR A 381 18.21 -3.89 -29.14
N SER A 382 18.24 -4.95 -28.35
CA SER A 382 17.64 -5.02 -27.03
C SER A 382 18.67 -5.60 -26.06
N TYR A 383 18.71 -5.08 -24.83
CA TYR A 383 19.54 -5.66 -23.78
C TYR A 383 18.70 -6.50 -22.82
N SER A 384 19.09 -7.76 -22.64
CA SER A 384 18.46 -8.68 -21.70
C SER A 384 19.24 -8.71 -20.38
N ASN A 385 18.57 -8.34 -19.30
CA ASN A 385 19.10 -8.40 -17.94
C ASN A 385 19.10 -9.82 -17.34
N ILE A 386 18.42 -10.78 -17.96
CA ILE A 386 18.33 -12.17 -17.49
C ILE A 386 19.63 -12.93 -17.77
N ASP A 387 20.13 -12.81 -18.99
CA ASP A 387 21.35 -13.49 -19.46
C ASP A 387 22.47 -12.51 -19.83
N LYS A 388 22.30 -11.23 -19.48
CA LYS A 388 23.29 -10.14 -19.60
C LYS A 388 23.87 -10.02 -21.00
N SER A 389 23.02 -10.19 -22.01
CA SER A 389 23.41 -10.24 -23.42
C SER A 389 22.62 -9.23 -24.25
N TYR A 390 23.25 -8.69 -25.28
CA TYR A 390 22.57 -7.90 -26.31
C TYR A 390 21.98 -8.83 -27.37
N TYR A 391 20.81 -8.45 -27.86
CA TYR A 391 20.08 -9.11 -28.92
C TYR A 391 19.88 -8.13 -30.07
N ARG A 392 20.20 -8.52 -31.30
CA ARG A 392 19.90 -7.73 -32.49
C ARG A 392 18.51 -8.12 -33.01
N ALA A 393 17.57 -7.20 -32.91
CA ALA A 393 16.22 -7.36 -33.42
C ALA A 393 16.15 -7.09 -34.93
N ASN A 394 16.92 -6.11 -35.41
CA ASN A 394 16.97 -5.74 -36.81
C ASN A 394 18.35 -5.16 -37.16
N ASN A 395 18.88 -5.46 -38.35
CA ASN A 395 20.16 -4.93 -38.83
C ASN A 395 19.98 -3.79 -39.86
N LYS A 396 18.75 -3.36 -40.14
CA LYS A 396 18.42 -2.30 -41.10
C LYS A 396 17.96 -1.04 -40.36
N VAL A 397 18.90 -0.12 -40.11
CA VAL A 397 18.60 1.21 -39.55
C VAL A 397 18.73 2.31 -40.61
N ASP A 398 19.49 2.08 -41.68
CA ASP A 398 19.75 3.03 -42.77
C ASP A 398 18.57 3.21 -43.77
N ASN A 399 17.36 2.77 -43.42
CA ASN A 399 16.19 3.07 -44.25
C ASN A 399 15.79 4.54 -44.03
N LEU A 400 15.57 5.30 -45.11
CA LEU A 400 15.07 6.68 -45.11
C LEU A 400 13.87 6.90 -44.15
N GLY A 401 13.07 5.86 -43.87
CA GLY A 401 11.95 5.92 -42.94
C GLY A 401 12.30 5.99 -41.45
N MET A 402 13.52 5.68 -40.99
CA MET A 402 13.84 5.79 -39.55
C MET A 402 13.89 7.22 -39.04
N GLU A 403 14.41 8.13 -39.85
CA GLU A 403 14.41 9.56 -39.53
C GLU A 403 12.99 10.12 -39.51
N GLU A 404 12.11 9.65 -40.40
CA GLU A 404 10.68 10.00 -40.41
C GLU A 404 9.95 9.46 -39.16
N ILE A 405 10.25 8.22 -38.76
CA ILE A 405 9.63 7.56 -37.61
C ILE A 405 10.08 8.22 -36.30
N VAL A 406 11.36 8.55 -36.15
CA VAL A 406 11.88 9.24 -34.95
C VAL A 406 11.68 10.75 -35.04
N ARG A 407 11.31 11.30 -36.21
CA ARG A 407 11.14 12.74 -36.49
C ARG A 407 12.35 13.60 -36.14
N HIS A 408 13.54 13.03 -36.23
CA HIS A 408 14.81 13.69 -35.90
C HIS A 408 15.94 13.20 -36.81
N ASP A 409 16.87 14.10 -37.11
CA ASP A 409 18.05 13.81 -37.95
C ASP A 409 18.97 12.78 -37.25
N SER A 410 19.19 11.62 -37.88
CA SER A 410 20.11 10.57 -37.39
C SER A 410 21.56 11.05 -37.17
N PRO A 411 22.14 11.93 -38.01
CA PRO A 411 23.55 12.31 -37.92
C PRO A 411 24.00 12.96 -36.61
N GLN A 412 23.09 13.47 -35.78
CA GLN A 412 23.44 14.13 -34.52
C GLN A 412 23.63 13.17 -33.34
N TYR A 413 23.14 11.94 -33.44
CA TYR A 413 23.17 10.94 -32.35
C TYR A 413 24.08 9.75 -32.69
N LYS A 414 24.74 9.18 -31.67
CA LYS A 414 25.41 7.86 -31.76
C LYS A 414 24.39 6.74 -31.75
N CYS A 415 23.43 6.84 -30.83
CA CYS A 415 22.32 5.90 -30.71
C CYS A 415 21.13 6.57 -30.02
N LEU A 416 19.96 5.95 -30.18
CA LEU A 416 18.76 6.25 -29.41
C LEU A 416 18.50 5.12 -28.44
N VAL A 417 18.24 5.46 -27.20
CA VAL A 417 17.79 4.54 -26.17
C VAL A 417 16.29 4.73 -25.98
N ILE A 418 15.52 3.67 -26.16
CA ILE A 418 14.05 3.70 -26.19
C ILE A 418 13.53 2.78 -25.09
N PRO A 419 13.21 3.33 -23.91
CA PRO A 419 12.53 2.60 -22.86
C PRO A 419 11.10 2.26 -23.28
N VAL A 420 10.73 1.00 -23.12
CA VAL A 420 9.40 0.49 -23.48
C VAL A 420 8.82 -0.24 -22.28
N SER A 421 7.54 -0.05 -22.01
CA SER A 421 6.85 -0.76 -20.93
C SER A 421 5.89 -1.80 -21.50
N ASP A 422 6.09 -3.07 -21.12
CA ASP A 422 5.23 -4.19 -21.46
C ASP A 422 3.97 -4.19 -20.57
N ILE A 423 2.85 -3.74 -21.14
CA ILE A 423 1.57 -3.63 -20.44
C ILE A 423 1.00 -5.01 -20.15
N SER A 424 1.24 -6.02 -20.99
CA SER A 424 0.77 -7.40 -20.78
C SER A 424 1.39 -8.03 -19.52
N VAL A 425 2.70 -7.83 -19.29
CA VAL A 425 3.39 -8.30 -18.07
C VAL A 425 2.84 -7.62 -16.83
N ILE A 426 2.54 -6.32 -16.93
CA ILE A 426 1.98 -5.54 -15.81
C ILE A 426 0.54 -5.96 -15.54
N ALA A 427 -0.27 -6.16 -16.58
CA ALA A 427 -1.66 -6.61 -16.51
C ALA A 427 -1.79 -7.97 -15.83
N SER A 428 -0.80 -8.84 -15.98
CA SER A 428 -0.75 -10.13 -15.27
C SER A 428 -0.78 -9.99 -13.73
N LYS A 429 -0.42 -8.81 -13.19
CA LYS A 429 -0.48 -8.50 -11.75
C LYS A 429 -1.52 -7.44 -11.39
N TYR A 430 -1.70 -6.44 -12.24
CA TYR A 430 -2.47 -5.23 -11.97
C TYR A 430 -3.77 -5.12 -12.77
N ASN A 431 -4.08 -6.10 -13.63
CA ASN A 431 -5.24 -6.10 -14.54
C ASN A 431 -5.41 -4.72 -15.20
N ASP A 432 -6.55 -4.08 -14.97
CA ASP A 432 -6.95 -2.82 -15.62
C ASP A 432 -6.07 -1.62 -15.25
N PHE A 433 -5.26 -1.71 -14.18
CA PHE A 433 -4.32 -0.64 -13.80
C PHE A 433 -3.00 -0.68 -14.59
N ALA A 434 -2.83 -1.65 -15.50
CA ALA A 434 -1.54 -1.89 -16.15
C ALA A 434 -1.02 -0.71 -16.96
N PHE A 435 -1.89 -0.02 -17.69
CA PHE A 435 -1.49 1.15 -18.48
C PHE A 435 -0.99 2.30 -17.60
N LYS A 436 -1.64 2.56 -16.46
CA LYS A 436 -1.20 3.59 -15.50
C LYS A 436 0.17 3.23 -14.90
N VAL A 437 0.35 1.98 -14.52
CA VAL A 437 1.62 1.49 -13.98
C VAL A 437 2.73 1.50 -15.03
N ALA A 438 2.42 1.20 -16.30
CA ALA A 438 3.36 1.26 -17.42
C ALA A 438 3.93 2.68 -17.61
N ASN A 439 3.07 3.69 -17.63
CA ASN A 439 3.49 5.09 -17.72
C ASN A 439 4.31 5.54 -16.50
N LEU A 440 3.94 5.08 -15.31
CA LEU A 440 4.73 5.36 -14.10
C LEU A 440 6.14 4.75 -14.19
N ASN A 441 6.25 3.51 -14.68
CA ASN A 441 7.54 2.85 -14.88
C ASN A 441 8.43 3.61 -15.87
N LEU A 442 7.86 4.14 -16.95
CA LEU A 442 8.57 4.99 -17.91
C LEU A 442 9.06 6.28 -17.23
N GLY A 443 8.22 6.98 -16.46
CA GLY A 443 8.65 8.19 -15.74
C GLY A 443 9.76 7.96 -14.71
N VAL A 444 9.71 6.85 -13.99
CA VAL A 444 10.78 6.43 -13.07
C VAL A 444 12.07 6.13 -13.83
N THR A 445 11.96 5.43 -14.95
CA THR A 445 13.10 5.10 -15.81
C THR A 445 13.75 6.36 -16.37
N LEU A 446 12.96 7.36 -16.78
CA LEU A 446 13.46 8.65 -17.25
C LEU A 446 14.26 9.37 -16.16
N SER A 447 13.72 9.40 -14.95
CA SER A 447 14.40 9.99 -13.79
C SER A 447 15.73 9.31 -13.51
N TYR A 448 15.79 7.98 -13.65
CA TYR A 448 17.02 7.21 -13.47
C TYR A 448 18.04 7.49 -14.57
N ILE A 449 17.60 7.58 -15.84
CA ILE A 449 18.45 7.96 -16.98
C ILE A 449 19.05 9.35 -16.75
N LEU A 450 18.24 10.34 -16.37
CA LEU A 450 18.68 11.71 -16.12
C LEU A 450 19.73 11.80 -15.00
N GLU A 451 19.59 11.00 -13.95
CA GLU A 451 20.59 10.91 -12.88
C GLU A 451 21.88 10.24 -13.38
N LYS A 452 21.76 9.12 -14.08
CA LYS A 452 22.91 8.32 -14.52
C LYS A 452 23.74 9.01 -15.60
N VAL A 453 23.10 9.69 -16.53
CA VAL A 453 23.76 10.44 -17.61
C VAL A 453 24.74 11.47 -17.04
N ARG A 454 24.41 12.14 -15.93
CA ARG A 454 25.34 13.05 -15.23
C ARG A 454 26.55 12.31 -14.68
N SER A 455 26.35 11.15 -14.07
CA SER A 455 27.45 10.33 -13.53
C SER A 455 28.32 9.66 -14.59
N CYS A 456 27.75 9.36 -15.77
CA CYS A 456 28.43 8.75 -16.90
C CYS A 456 29.05 9.78 -17.86
N ASN A 457 28.87 11.09 -17.60
CA ASN A 457 29.34 12.18 -18.45
C ASN A 457 28.88 12.04 -19.92
N ILE A 458 27.61 11.71 -20.11
CA ILE A 458 26.98 11.57 -21.43
C ILE A 458 26.16 12.83 -21.70
N SER A 459 26.13 13.29 -22.95
CA SER A 459 25.21 14.35 -23.39
C SER A 459 24.02 13.72 -24.11
N ILE A 460 22.80 14.11 -23.72
CA ILE A 460 21.57 13.54 -24.25
C ILE A 460 20.58 14.62 -24.68
N ASP A 461 19.65 14.25 -25.56
CA ASP A 461 18.36 14.89 -25.76
C ASP A 461 17.23 13.93 -25.40
N ILE A 462 16.11 14.44 -24.90
CA ILE A 462 14.88 13.67 -24.72
C ILE A 462 13.94 14.03 -25.86
N LEU A 463 13.50 13.02 -26.59
CA LEU A 463 12.63 13.13 -27.76
C LEU A 463 11.25 12.63 -27.36
N PHE A 464 10.23 13.47 -27.56
CA PHE A 464 8.82 13.14 -27.28
C PHE A 464 7.98 12.99 -28.56
N GLU A 465 8.54 13.37 -29.71
CA GLU A 465 7.85 13.29 -30.99
C GLU A 465 8.45 12.14 -31.81
N PHE A 466 7.64 11.12 -32.05
CA PHE A 466 7.96 9.98 -32.92
C PHE A 466 6.66 9.24 -33.26
N ASP A 467 6.73 8.33 -34.23
CA ASP A 467 5.65 7.40 -34.55
C ASP A 467 5.81 6.13 -33.70
N GLU A 468 5.09 6.08 -32.58
CA GLU A 468 5.11 4.96 -31.62
C GLU A 468 4.73 3.63 -32.30
N GLU A 469 3.69 3.64 -33.15
CA GLU A 469 3.20 2.43 -33.81
C GLU A 469 4.25 1.84 -34.77
N GLN A 470 4.91 2.70 -35.54
CA GLN A 470 5.97 2.27 -36.46
C GLN A 470 7.24 1.82 -35.72
N LEU A 471 7.62 2.48 -34.63
CA LEU A 471 8.74 2.03 -33.79
C LEU A 471 8.49 0.63 -33.23
N LEU A 472 7.31 0.38 -32.66
CA LEU A 472 6.94 -0.93 -32.13
C LEU A 472 6.95 -2.01 -33.24
N LYS A 473 6.48 -1.69 -34.45
CA LYS A 473 6.61 -2.60 -35.61
C LYS A 473 8.06 -2.95 -35.92
N CYS A 474 8.97 -1.99 -35.83
CA CYS A 474 10.40 -2.21 -36.05
C CYS A 474 11.05 -3.12 -34.98
N PHE A 475 10.49 -3.17 -33.77
CA PHE A 475 10.96 -4.06 -32.69
C PHE A 475 10.49 -5.52 -32.85
N SER A 476 9.64 -5.78 -33.85
CA SER A 476 9.10 -7.12 -34.18
C SER A 476 8.26 -7.75 -33.05
N THR A 477 7.59 -6.93 -32.24
CA THR A 477 6.72 -7.38 -31.13
C THR A 477 5.26 -7.45 -31.58
N THR A 478 4.88 -8.49 -32.33
CA THR A 478 3.50 -8.59 -32.85
C THR A 478 2.44 -9.01 -31.82
N ASN A 479 2.83 -9.38 -30.60
CA ASN A 479 1.92 -10.01 -29.63
C ASN A 479 1.81 -9.32 -28.26
N ASN A 480 2.63 -8.30 -27.96
CA ASN A 480 2.61 -7.63 -26.65
C ASN A 480 2.05 -6.22 -26.77
N VAL A 481 1.18 -5.85 -25.84
CA VAL A 481 0.71 -4.46 -25.71
C VAL A 481 1.86 -3.71 -25.04
N GLU A 482 2.62 -2.97 -25.83
CA GLU A 482 3.78 -2.20 -25.38
C GLU A 482 3.48 -0.70 -25.48
N SER A 483 4.17 0.11 -24.69
CA SER A 483 4.07 1.57 -24.78
C SER A 483 5.43 2.25 -24.65
N ILE A 484 5.61 3.30 -25.46
CA ILE A 484 6.79 4.15 -25.56
C ILE A 484 6.38 5.57 -25.17
N GLY A 485 6.97 6.09 -24.09
CA GLY A 485 6.68 7.46 -23.64
C GLY A 485 7.66 8.52 -24.17
N TYR A 486 8.88 8.09 -24.51
CA TYR A 486 9.97 8.96 -24.96
C TYR A 486 11.10 8.14 -25.57
N ALA A 487 11.97 8.79 -26.34
CA ALA A 487 13.28 8.28 -26.73
C ALA A 487 14.39 9.18 -26.16
N VAL A 488 15.58 8.63 -25.94
CA VAL A 488 16.75 9.34 -25.44
C VAL A 488 17.85 9.29 -26.48
N GLY A 489 18.12 10.43 -27.12
CA GLY A 489 19.19 10.54 -28.10
C GLY A 489 20.53 10.80 -27.43
N ILE A 490 21.48 9.88 -27.58
CA ILE A 490 22.85 10.05 -27.09
C ILE A 490 23.66 10.79 -28.16
N LYS A 491 24.16 11.98 -27.83
CA LYS A 491 24.90 12.82 -28.77
C LYS A 491 26.28 12.24 -29.11
N LYS A 492 26.78 12.60 -30.29
CA LYS A 492 28.13 12.25 -30.74
C LYS A 492 29.24 12.82 -29.86
#